data_AF-A0A960TZN3-F1
#
_entry.id   AF-A0A960TZN3-F1
#
_cell.length_a   1.000
_cell.length_b   1.000
_cell.length_c   1.000
_cell.angle_alpha   90.00
_cell.angle_beta   90.00
_cell.angle_gamma   90.00
#
_symmetry.space_group_name_H-M   'P 1'
#
loop_
_entity.id
_entity.type
_entity.pdbx_description
1 polymer ?
#
loop_
_entity_poly.entity_id
_entity_poly.type
_entity_poly.pdbx_seq_one_letter_code
_entity_poly.pdbx_strand_id
1 'polypeptide(L)'
;IYTFMRNLVSLNAHVELRISKALDPFGNDVDMDGNSRDGHGRVIDIERYLYQDGRLIEDGARDHQYTRELADRIVEAYYRDNVAFSTHVVAWTIYRMLRAEHPKWDLYRYLRETAMDAAIPMVEVYRGVEETLYQLKKLAEEDRIRLSEVVRSGDVERVVAIALKVFGCYHTKPVLERQGDRIFARDMNLLYYYRNRLWGYGLPGSED
;
A
#
# COMPACT_ATOMS: atom_id res chain seq x y z
N ILE A 1 1.61 -24.05 15.32
CA ILE A 1 2.11 -23.06 16.30
C ILE A 1 3.64 -23.06 16.36
N TYR A 2 4.31 -24.18 16.67
CA TYR A 2 5.78 -24.26 16.72
C TYR A 2 6.48 -23.83 15.41
N THR A 3 6.02 -24.33 14.25
CA THR A 3 6.55 -23.93 12.93
C THR A 3 6.34 -22.44 12.64
N PHE A 4 5.19 -21.89 13.02
CA PHE A 4 4.88 -20.46 12.86
C PHE A 4 5.81 -19.58 13.71
N MET A 5 6.00 -19.91 15.00
CA MET A 5 6.89 -19.15 15.89
C MET A 5 8.35 -19.23 15.43
N ARG A 6 8.81 -20.41 14.99
CA ARG A 6 10.16 -20.57 14.41
C ARG A 6 10.33 -19.75 13.13
N ASN A 7 9.33 -19.78 12.25
CA ASN A 7 9.35 -19.00 11.01
C ASN A 7 9.37 -17.50 11.29
N LEU A 8 8.56 -17.01 12.24
CA LEU A 8 8.51 -15.62 12.67
C LEU A 8 9.87 -15.12 13.20
N VAL A 9 10.53 -15.91 14.06
CA VAL A 9 11.87 -15.60 14.59
C VAL A 9 12.92 -15.63 13.46
N SER A 10 12.86 -16.61 12.56
CA SER A 10 13.78 -16.72 11.41
C SER A 10 13.60 -15.64 10.34
N LEU A 11 12.45 -14.95 10.36
CA LEU A 11 12.16 -13.89 9.41
C LEU A 11 12.97 -12.62 9.73
N ASN A 12 13.53 -12.52 10.94
CA ASN A 12 14.17 -11.32 11.46
C ASN A 12 13.23 -10.12 11.20
N ALA A 13 12.00 -10.22 11.73
CA ALA A 13 10.88 -9.36 11.41
C ALA A 13 11.23 -7.89 11.71
N HIS A 14 11.76 -7.19 10.70
CA HIS A 14 11.86 -5.75 10.69
C HIS A 14 10.43 -5.24 10.52
N VAL A 15 9.76 -5.04 11.65
CA VAL A 15 8.49 -4.32 11.70
C VAL A 15 8.81 -2.87 11.39
N GLU A 16 8.49 -2.45 10.18
CA GLU A 16 8.60 -1.05 9.77
C GLU A 16 7.23 -0.40 9.94
N LEU A 17 7.15 0.51 10.91
CA LEU A 17 5.97 1.32 11.19
C LEU A 17 6.26 2.77 10.81
N ARG A 18 5.33 3.39 10.09
CA ARG A 18 5.36 4.82 9.83
C ARG A 18 4.08 5.45 10.35
N ILE A 19 4.24 6.50 11.15
CA ILE A 19 3.14 7.32 11.65
C ILE A 19 3.21 8.65 10.89
N SER A 20 2.11 9.03 10.26
CA SER A 20 1.98 10.29 9.53
C SER A 20 1.97 11.48 10.49
N LYS A 21 2.17 12.68 9.93
CA LYS A 21 1.97 13.93 10.67
C LYS A 21 0.54 14.01 11.19
N ALA A 22 0.37 14.54 12.39
CA ALA A 22 -0.94 14.73 13.00
C ALA A 22 -1.75 15.78 12.23
N LEU A 23 -3.05 15.52 12.08
CA LEU A 23 -4.03 16.43 11.50
C LEU A 23 -5.09 16.78 12.54
N ASP A 24 -5.59 18.02 12.48
CA ASP A 24 -6.74 18.45 13.27
C ASP A 24 -8.08 18.03 12.59
N PRO A 25 -9.25 18.28 13.21
CA PRO A 25 -10.56 17.94 12.63
C PRO A 25 -10.89 18.61 11.30
N PHE A 26 -10.12 19.61 10.88
CA PHE A 26 -10.31 20.35 9.64
C PHE A 26 -9.21 20.02 8.60
N GLY A 27 -8.31 19.07 8.91
CA GLY A 27 -7.25 18.63 8.00
C GLY A 27 -6.01 19.52 7.97
N ASN A 28 -5.87 20.45 8.92
CA ASN A 28 -4.64 21.22 9.08
C ASN A 28 -3.57 20.42 9.81
N ASP A 29 -2.31 20.75 9.57
CA ASP A 29 -1.18 20.12 10.23
C ASP A 29 -1.11 20.53 11.72
N VAL A 30 -0.85 19.56 12.60
CA VAL A 30 -0.63 19.81 14.03
C VAL A 30 0.85 19.65 14.36
N ASP A 31 1.40 20.60 15.11
CA ASP A 31 2.79 20.53 15.59
C ASP A 31 2.94 19.69 16.87
N MET A 32 4.19 19.57 17.35
CA MET A 32 4.50 18.75 18.53
C MET A 32 3.95 19.32 19.84
N ASP A 33 3.59 20.61 19.87
CA ASP A 33 2.99 21.28 21.01
C ASP A 33 1.45 21.20 20.97
N GLY A 34 0.88 20.60 19.93
CA GLY A 34 -0.56 20.43 19.74
C GLY A 34 -1.25 21.60 19.04
N ASN A 35 -0.50 22.53 18.44
CA ASN A 35 -1.09 23.68 17.74
C ASN A 35 -1.38 23.36 16.26
N SER A 36 -2.59 23.67 15.81
CA SER A 36 -2.96 23.64 14.39
C SER A 36 -2.24 24.73 13.61
N ARG A 37 -1.79 24.39 12.39
CA ARG A 37 -0.99 25.24 11.52
C ARG A 37 -1.60 25.37 10.14
N ASP A 38 -1.68 26.60 9.62
CA ASP A 38 -2.10 26.84 8.24
C ASP A 38 -1.06 26.35 7.21
N GLY A 39 -1.39 26.46 5.91
CA GLY A 39 -0.47 26.08 4.83
C GLY A 39 0.85 26.88 4.76
N HIS A 40 0.99 27.95 5.55
CA HIS A 40 2.22 28.74 5.68
C HIS A 40 2.95 28.46 7.02
N GLY A 41 2.46 27.52 7.84
CA GLY A 41 3.04 27.15 9.12
C GLY A 41 2.70 28.09 10.27
N ARG A 42 1.71 28.99 10.12
CA ARG A 42 1.26 29.90 11.18
C ARG A 42 0.26 29.19 12.08
N VAL A 43 0.32 29.46 13.38
CA VAL A 43 -0.66 28.94 14.33
C VAL A 43 -2.04 29.55 14.06
N ILE A 44 -3.06 28.71 14.02
CA ILE A 44 -4.45 29.11 13.78
C ILE A 44 -5.36 28.68 14.93
N ASP A 45 -6.31 29.56 15.24
CA ASP A 45 -7.38 29.30 16.21
C ASP A 45 -8.56 28.67 15.46
N ILE A 46 -8.58 27.33 15.46
CA ILE A 46 -9.53 26.54 14.68
C ILE A 46 -10.95 26.58 15.24
N GLU A 47 -11.14 26.97 16.51
CA GLU A 47 -12.48 27.14 17.07
C GLU A 47 -13.25 28.21 16.29
N ARG A 48 -12.55 29.24 15.79
CA ARG A 48 -13.16 30.32 15.00
C ARG A 48 -13.84 29.86 13.72
N TYR A 49 -13.48 28.70 13.18
CA TYR A 49 -14.15 28.12 12.01
C TYR A 49 -15.60 27.75 12.32
N LEU A 50 -15.91 27.53 13.60
CA LEU A 50 -17.25 27.19 14.07
C LEU A 50 -18.09 28.43 14.46
N TYR A 51 -17.50 29.63 14.44
CA TYR A 51 -18.17 30.85 14.87
C TYR A 51 -18.79 31.61 13.69
N GLN A 52 -19.96 32.20 13.93
CA GLN A 52 -20.60 33.17 13.06
C GLN A 52 -21.09 34.34 13.92
N ASP A 53 -20.80 35.57 13.51
CA ASP A 53 -21.12 36.80 14.27
C ASP A 53 -20.66 36.77 15.74
N GLY A 54 -19.49 36.18 15.99
CA GLY A 54 -18.90 36.07 17.33
C GLY A 54 -19.55 35.05 18.24
N ARG A 55 -20.44 34.18 17.72
CA ARG A 55 -21.08 33.10 18.46
C ARG A 55 -20.77 31.75 17.81
N LEU A 56 -20.58 30.73 18.63
CA LEU A 56 -20.50 29.35 18.17
C LEU A 56 -21.85 28.95 17.57
N ILE A 57 -21.85 28.47 16.33
CA ILE A 57 -23.06 28.07 15.60
C ILE A 57 -22.88 26.65 15.07
N GLU A 58 -23.93 25.84 15.21
CA GLU A 58 -24.06 24.55 14.57
C GLU A 58 -24.50 24.75 13.11
N ASP A 59 -23.69 24.26 12.17
CA ASP A 59 -23.96 24.34 10.73
C ASP A 59 -23.57 23.01 10.07
N GLY A 60 -24.55 22.15 9.86
CA GLY A 60 -24.32 20.83 9.29
C GLY A 60 -23.79 20.83 7.86
N ALA A 61 -24.05 21.89 7.07
CA ALA A 61 -23.53 21.98 5.71
C ALA A 61 -22.03 22.30 5.72
N ARG A 62 -21.63 23.27 6.55
CA ARG A 62 -20.23 23.62 6.80
C ARG A 62 -19.46 22.44 7.39
N ASP A 63 -20.00 21.80 8.42
CA ASP A 63 -19.33 20.71 9.13
C ASP A 63 -19.16 19.47 8.23
N HIS A 64 -20.13 19.22 7.33
CA HIS A 64 -19.95 18.21 6.28
C HIS A 64 -18.79 18.57 5.35
N GLN A 65 -18.67 19.82 4.91
CA GLN A 65 -17.58 20.26 4.03
C GLN A 65 -16.22 20.07 4.72
N TYR A 66 -16.08 20.46 5.98
CA TYR A 66 -14.86 20.22 6.75
C TYR A 66 -14.52 18.74 6.90
N THR A 67 -15.52 17.89 7.13
CA THR A 67 -15.31 16.44 7.18
C THR A 67 -14.79 15.90 5.84
N ARG A 68 -15.28 16.44 4.71
CA ARG A 68 -14.80 16.06 3.38
C ARG A 68 -13.35 16.50 3.16
N GLU A 69 -13.02 17.73 3.51
CA GLU A 69 -11.65 18.26 3.42
C GLU A 69 -10.68 17.44 4.29
N LEU A 70 -11.06 17.11 5.52
CA LEU A 70 -10.29 16.20 6.38
C LEU A 70 -10.10 14.83 5.71
N ALA A 71 -11.15 14.25 5.13
CA ALA A 71 -11.07 12.96 4.46
C ALA A 71 -10.05 12.99 3.31
N ASP A 72 -10.08 14.05 2.49
CA ASP A 72 -9.12 14.23 1.39
C ASP A 72 -7.68 14.33 1.92
N ARG A 73 -7.47 15.08 3.00
CA ARG A 73 -6.16 15.22 3.67
C ARG A 73 -5.65 13.90 4.27
N ILE A 74 -6.54 13.10 4.86
CA ILE A 74 -6.21 11.76 5.37
C ILE A 74 -5.80 10.85 4.23
N VAL A 75 -6.53 10.85 3.11
CA VAL A 75 -6.22 10.04 1.94
C VAL A 75 -4.88 10.44 1.32
N GLU A 76 -4.62 11.74 1.16
CA GLU A 76 -3.34 12.27 0.70
C GLU A 76 -2.18 11.81 1.61
N ALA A 77 -2.34 11.96 2.92
CA ALA A 77 -1.35 11.52 3.90
C ALA A 77 -1.12 10.01 3.87
N TYR A 78 -2.19 9.23 3.73
CA TYR A 78 -2.13 7.78 3.61
C TYR A 78 -1.31 7.34 2.40
N TYR A 79 -1.49 7.96 1.23
CA TYR A 79 -0.71 7.64 0.05
C TYR A 79 0.76 8.06 0.23
N ARG A 80 1.01 9.31 0.62
CA ARG A 80 2.35 9.87 0.83
C ARG A 80 3.20 9.05 1.82
N ASP A 81 2.59 8.61 2.92
CA ASP A 81 3.29 7.91 4.01
C ASP A 81 3.12 6.38 3.97
N ASN A 82 2.42 5.83 2.99
CA ASN A 82 2.37 4.38 2.78
C ASN A 82 3.78 3.83 2.54
N VAL A 83 4.08 2.67 3.14
CA VAL A 83 5.32 1.93 2.91
C VAL A 83 5.07 0.75 1.97
N ALA A 84 5.67 0.79 0.79
CA ALA A 84 5.72 -0.34 -0.13
C ALA A 84 6.72 -1.39 0.37
N PHE A 85 6.22 -2.59 0.67
CA PHE A 85 7.03 -3.76 1.03
C PHE A 85 7.17 -4.69 -0.17
N SER A 86 8.14 -5.60 -0.10
CA SER A 86 8.38 -6.59 -1.17
C SER A 86 7.14 -7.42 -1.50
N THR A 87 6.32 -7.77 -0.51
CA THR A 87 5.03 -8.45 -0.72
C THR A 87 4.07 -7.62 -1.58
N HIS A 88 4.00 -6.31 -1.38
CA HIS A 88 3.15 -5.42 -2.17
C HIS A 88 3.64 -5.34 -3.61
N VAL A 89 4.95 -5.17 -3.82
CA VAL A 89 5.56 -5.08 -5.16
C VAL A 89 5.34 -6.37 -5.95
N VAL A 90 5.65 -7.52 -5.35
CA VAL A 90 5.52 -8.81 -6.02
C VAL A 90 4.04 -9.15 -6.24
N ALA A 91 3.15 -8.88 -5.28
CA ALA A 91 1.72 -9.11 -5.46
C ALA A 91 1.14 -8.25 -6.59
N TRP A 92 1.50 -6.97 -6.65
CA TRP A 92 1.11 -6.08 -7.75
C TRP A 92 1.56 -6.61 -9.10
N THR A 93 2.84 -6.99 -9.20
CA THR A 93 3.43 -7.49 -10.44
C THR A 93 2.72 -8.76 -10.91
N ILE A 94 2.62 -9.77 -10.04
CA ILE A 94 2.02 -11.06 -10.39
C ILE A 94 0.54 -10.89 -10.71
N TYR A 95 -0.21 -10.14 -9.90
CA TYR A 95 -1.63 -9.90 -10.18
C TYR A 95 -1.83 -9.25 -11.54
N ARG A 96 -1.03 -8.22 -11.89
CA ARG A 96 -1.09 -7.55 -13.19
C ARG A 96 -0.80 -8.49 -14.36
N MET A 97 0.26 -9.30 -14.24
CA MET A 97 0.64 -10.25 -15.28
C MET A 97 -0.48 -11.26 -15.53
N LEU A 98 -1.05 -11.83 -14.47
CA LEU A 98 -2.17 -12.75 -14.55
C LEU A 98 -3.44 -12.09 -15.10
N ARG A 99 -3.71 -10.82 -14.75
CA ARG A 99 -4.87 -10.07 -15.24
C ARG A 99 -4.77 -9.77 -16.74
N ALA A 100 -3.57 -9.55 -17.25
CA ALA A 100 -3.32 -9.31 -18.68
C ALA A 100 -3.69 -10.53 -19.56
N GLU A 101 -3.64 -11.75 -19.02
CA GLU A 101 -4.09 -12.97 -19.71
C GLU A 101 -5.63 -13.11 -19.74
N HIS A 102 -6.33 -12.41 -18.84
CA HIS A 102 -7.79 -12.50 -18.66
C HIS A 102 -8.48 -11.12 -18.60
N PRO A 103 -8.30 -10.24 -19.61
CA PRO A 103 -8.75 -8.84 -19.54
C PRO A 103 -10.28 -8.68 -19.51
N LYS A 104 -11.04 -9.71 -19.92
CA LYS A 104 -12.51 -9.68 -20.00
C LYS A 104 -13.21 -10.26 -18.77
N TRP A 105 -12.47 -10.80 -17.80
CA TRP A 105 -13.06 -11.41 -16.62
C TRP A 105 -13.40 -10.34 -15.59
N ASP A 106 -14.61 -10.39 -15.03
CA ASP A 106 -14.93 -9.58 -13.85
C ASP A 106 -14.07 -10.02 -12.65
N LEU A 107 -13.97 -9.14 -11.65
CA LEU A 107 -13.11 -9.36 -10.50
C LEU A 107 -13.44 -10.67 -9.76
N TYR A 108 -14.72 -10.97 -9.53
CA TYR A 108 -15.11 -12.16 -8.74
C TYR A 108 -14.82 -13.45 -9.48
N ARG A 109 -15.06 -13.45 -10.80
CA ARG A 109 -14.68 -14.54 -11.68
C ARG A 109 -13.17 -14.72 -11.68
N TYR A 110 -12.41 -13.65 -11.83
CA TYR A 110 -10.97 -13.66 -11.87
C TYR A 110 -10.34 -14.22 -10.59
N LEU A 111 -10.78 -13.76 -9.41
CA LEU A 111 -10.26 -14.27 -8.13
C LEU A 111 -10.56 -15.75 -7.91
N ARG A 112 -11.62 -16.29 -8.53
CA ARG A 112 -12.05 -17.68 -8.36
C ARG A 112 -11.42 -18.63 -9.37
N GLU A 113 -11.34 -18.22 -10.63
CA GLU A 113 -10.94 -19.09 -11.76
C GLU A 113 -9.42 -19.11 -11.99
N THR A 114 -8.68 -18.06 -11.63
CA THR A 114 -7.22 -17.96 -11.91
C THR A 114 -6.34 -18.76 -10.92
N ALA A 115 -6.87 -19.15 -9.75
CA ALA A 115 -6.08 -19.75 -8.67
C ALA A 115 -5.57 -21.19 -8.94
N MET A 116 -6.02 -21.86 -10.00
CA MET A 116 -5.76 -23.30 -10.14
C MET A 116 -4.51 -23.66 -10.96
N ASP A 117 -4.16 -22.93 -12.03
CA ASP A 117 -3.09 -23.37 -12.95
C ASP A 117 -2.16 -22.26 -13.48
N ALA A 118 -2.38 -21.00 -13.09
CA ALA A 118 -1.60 -19.91 -13.64
C ALA A 118 -0.18 -19.87 -13.06
N ALA A 119 0.80 -20.10 -13.93
CA ALA A 119 2.21 -20.22 -13.59
C ALA A 119 3.05 -19.28 -14.44
N ILE A 120 3.78 -18.36 -13.78
CA ILE A 120 4.60 -17.36 -14.46
C ILE A 120 6.07 -17.78 -14.39
N PRO A 121 6.83 -17.76 -15.50
CA PRO A 121 8.27 -17.99 -15.48
C PRO A 121 9.00 -16.97 -14.60
N MET A 122 9.94 -17.43 -13.77
CA MET A 122 10.67 -16.58 -12.81
C MET A 122 11.40 -15.41 -13.49
N VAL A 123 11.92 -15.62 -14.70
CA VAL A 123 12.56 -14.57 -15.50
C VAL A 123 11.60 -13.42 -15.84
N GLU A 124 10.34 -13.73 -16.12
CA GLU A 124 9.31 -12.72 -16.39
C GLU A 124 8.88 -12.02 -15.11
N VAL A 125 8.82 -12.76 -13.99
CA VAL A 125 8.57 -12.17 -12.66
C VAL A 125 9.65 -11.15 -12.33
N TYR A 126 10.92 -11.49 -12.48
CA TYR A 126 12.02 -10.55 -12.20
C TYR A 126 11.90 -9.29 -13.06
N ARG A 127 11.73 -9.43 -14.38
CA ARG A 127 11.54 -8.28 -15.27
C ARG A 127 10.36 -7.39 -14.84
N GLY A 128 9.20 -8.00 -14.54
CA GLY A 128 8.02 -7.25 -14.12
C GLY A 128 8.19 -6.56 -12.76
N VAL A 129 8.95 -7.17 -11.84
CA VAL A 129 9.27 -6.57 -10.54
C VAL A 129 10.25 -5.41 -10.72
N GLU A 130 11.27 -5.53 -11.58
CA GLU A 130 12.18 -4.42 -11.92
C GLU A 130 11.42 -3.21 -12.47
N GLU A 131 10.50 -3.44 -13.42
CA GLU A 131 9.62 -2.40 -13.95
C GLU A 131 8.82 -1.70 -12.84
N THR A 132 8.23 -2.49 -11.93
CA THR A 132 7.43 -1.96 -10.82
C THR A 132 8.30 -1.17 -9.83
N LEU A 133 9.48 -1.69 -9.48
CA LEU A 133 10.45 -1.03 -8.61
C LEU A 133 10.91 0.31 -9.20
N TYR A 134 11.14 0.36 -10.51
CA TYR A 134 11.52 1.60 -11.20
C TYR A 134 10.45 2.70 -11.05
N GLN A 135 9.17 2.36 -11.24
CA GLN A 135 8.08 3.32 -11.05
C GLN A 135 7.92 3.74 -9.59
N LEU A 136 8.03 2.80 -8.65
CA LEU A 136 7.94 3.09 -7.22
C LEU A 136 9.08 4.00 -6.73
N LYS A 137 10.29 3.84 -7.27
CA LYS A 137 11.43 4.71 -6.96
C LYS A 137 11.17 6.15 -7.40
N LYS A 138 10.60 6.35 -8.60
CA LYS A 138 10.18 7.69 -9.06
C LYS A 138 9.13 8.31 -8.16
N LEU A 139 8.09 7.55 -7.80
CA LEU A 139 7.05 8.02 -6.88
C LEU A 139 7.63 8.38 -5.51
N ALA A 140 8.64 7.64 -5.04
CA ALA A 140 9.31 7.93 -3.78
C ALA A 140 10.19 9.18 -3.83
N GLU A 141 10.86 9.45 -4.97
CA GLU A 141 11.60 10.69 -5.22
C GLU A 141 10.67 11.92 -5.23
N GLU A 142 9.41 11.74 -5.68
CA GLU A 142 8.35 12.75 -5.65
C GLU A 142 7.66 12.88 -4.27
N ASP A 143 8.16 12.20 -3.23
CA ASP A 143 7.56 12.12 -1.89
C ASP A 143 6.17 11.47 -1.84
N ARG A 144 5.71 10.83 -2.92
CA ARG A 144 4.34 10.30 -3.05
C ARG A 144 4.13 8.95 -2.37
N ILE A 145 5.20 8.22 -2.05
CA ILE A 145 5.17 6.93 -1.35
C ILE A 145 6.51 6.71 -0.62
N ARG A 146 6.51 5.82 0.38
CA ARG A 146 7.73 5.34 1.04
C ARG A 146 8.05 3.91 0.61
N LEU A 147 9.32 3.56 0.63
CA LEU A 147 9.80 2.23 0.28
C LEU A 147 10.47 1.61 1.50
N SER A 148 10.13 0.36 1.80
CA SER A 148 10.86 -0.38 2.83
C SER A 148 12.32 -0.56 2.43
N GLU A 149 13.19 -0.87 3.40
CA GLU A 149 14.63 -1.01 3.14
C GLU A 149 14.92 -1.99 1.99
N VAL A 150 14.24 -3.13 1.98
CA VAL A 150 14.37 -4.16 0.94
C VAL A 150 13.98 -3.64 -0.44
N VAL A 151 12.91 -2.85 -0.54
CA VAL A 151 12.41 -2.30 -1.81
C VAL A 151 13.28 -1.14 -2.29
N ARG A 152 13.82 -0.37 -1.34
CA ARG A 152 14.67 0.79 -1.62
C ARG A 152 16.04 0.39 -2.16
N SER A 153 16.73 -0.54 -1.49
CA SER A 153 18.15 -0.86 -1.76
C SER A 153 18.41 -2.27 -2.25
N GLY A 154 17.44 -3.18 -2.16
CA GLY A 154 17.59 -4.56 -2.62
C GLY A 154 17.60 -4.70 -4.15
N ASP A 155 18.29 -5.73 -4.63
CA ASP A 155 18.13 -6.24 -5.99
C ASP A 155 16.78 -6.99 -6.14
N VAL A 156 16.42 -7.26 -7.40
CA VAL A 156 15.14 -7.89 -7.73
C VAL A 156 15.02 -9.29 -7.13
N GLU A 157 16.10 -10.06 -7.13
CA GLU A 157 16.15 -11.41 -6.56
C GLU A 157 15.87 -11.39 -5.06
N ARG A 158 16.48 -10.44 -4.33
CA ARG A 158 16.24 -10.27 -2.89
C ARG A 158 14.81 -9.82 -2.60
N VAL A 159 14.27 -8.88 -3.38
CA VAL A 159 12.87 -8.43 -3.23
C VAL A 159 11.92 -9.62 -3.38
N VAL A 160 12.06 -10.40 -4.46
CA VAL A 160 11.22 -11.57 -4.72
C VAL A 160 11.42 -12.66 -3.66
N ALA A 161 12.66 -12.97 -3.30
CA ALA A 161 12.95 -13.99 -2.29
C ALA A 161 12.33 -13.67 -0.93
N ILE A 162 12.40 -12.41 -0.49
CA ILE A 162 11.81 -11.97 0.77
C ILE A 162 10.28 -12.03 0.69
N ALA A 163 9.67 -11.59 -0.41
CA ALA A 163 8.22 -11.67 -0.59
C ALA A 163 7.71 -13.12 -0.50
N LEU A 164 8.35 -14.06 -1.23
CA LEU A 164 8.00 -15.48 -1.20
C LEU A 164 8.14 -16.08 0.19
N LYS A 165 9.22 -15.73 0.91
CA LYS A 165 9.40 -16.16 2.30
C LYS A 165 8.26 -15.68 3.19
N VAL A 166 7.88 -14.40 3.08
CA VAL A 166 6.79 -13.81 3.87
C VAL A 166 5.45 -14.49 3.53
N PHE A 167 5.14 -14.67 2.25
CA PHE A 167 3.93 -15.33 1.80
C PHE A 167 3.79 -16.77 2.31
N GLY A 168 4.88 -17.51 2.42
CA GLY A 168 4.87 -18.87 2.96
C GLY A 168 4.87 -18.97 4.49
N CYS A 169 5.17 -17.90 5.23
CA CYS A 169 5.32 -17.94 6.68
C CYS A 169 4.08 -17.48 7.46
N TYR A 170 3.33 -16.50 6.95
CA TYR A 170 2.25 -15.85 7.70
C TYR A 170 0.87 -16.49 7.49
N HIS A 171 0.71 -17.29 6.45
CA HIS A 171 -0.59 -17.85 6.05
C HIS A 171 -0.58 -19.37 6.13
N THR A 172 -1.75 -19.98 6.32
CA THR A 172 -1.90 -21.44 6.35
C THR A 172 -1.65 -22.08 4.97
N LYS A 173 -1.96 -21.33 3.90
CA LYS A 173 -1.57 -21.63 2.52
C LYS A 173 -0.68 -20.49 2.01
N PRO A 174 0.42 -20.78 1.29
CA PRO A 174 1.25 -19.73 0.73
C PRO A 174 0.43 -18.89 -0.27
N VAL A 175 0.67 -17.58 -0.33
CA VAL A 175 0.03 -16.72 -1.35
C VAL A 175 0.59 -17.03 -2.74
N LEU A 176 1.91 -17.10 -2.82
CA LEU A 176 2.67 -17.50 -3.99
C LEU A 176 3.60 -18.64 -3.62
N GLU A 177 3.76 -19.58 -4.55
CA GLU A 177 4.65 -20.73 -4.37
C GLU A 177 5.61 -20.84 -5.57
N ARG A 178 6.90 -21.01 -5.29
CA ARG A 178 7.88 -21.31 -6.33
C ARG A 178 8.01 -22.81 -6.52
N GLN A 179 7.87 -23.28 -7.75
CA GLN A 179 8.19 -24.65 -8.14
C GLN A 179 9.12 -24.62 -9.36
N GLY A 180 10.37 -25.04 -9.17
CA GLY A 180 11.41 -24.92 -10.19
C GLY A 180 11.69 -23.47 -10.60
N ASP A 181 11.50 -23.19 -11.88
CA ASP A 181 11.66 -21.87 -12.51
C ASP A 181 10.33 -21.13 -12.70
N ARG A 182 9.25 -21.56 -12.02
CA ARG A 182 7.92 -20.95 -12.12
C ARG A 182 7.35 -20.54 -10.77
N ILE A 183 6.50 -19.52 -10.78
CA ILE A 183 5.74 -19.01 -9.64
C ILE A 183 4.25 -19.28 -9.88
N PHE A 184 3.62 -19.91 -8.90
CA PHE A 184 2.19 -20.24 -8.90
C PHE A 184 1.46 -19.35 -7.91
N ALA A 185 0.34 -18.75 -8.34
CA ALA A 185 -0.57 -18.05 -7.46
C ALA A 185 -1.50 -19.04 -6.77
N ARG A 186 -1.31 -19.25 -5.46
CA ARG A 186 -2.03 -20.26 -4.67
C ARG A 186 -3.20 -19.66 -3.90
N ASP A 187 -3.17 -18.36 -3.62
CA ASP A 187 -4.27 -17.62 -3.02
C ASP A 187 -4.46 -16.27 -3.71
N MET A 188 -5.43 -16.20 -4.63
CA MET A 188 -5.73 -14.99 -5.38
C MET A 188 -6.35 -13.88 -4.51
N ASN A 189 -7.05 -14.22 -3.43
CA ASN A 189 -7.65 -13.23 -2.55
C ASN A 189 -6.59 -12.51 -1.73
N LEU A 190 -5.62 -13.25 -1.19
CA LEU A 190 -4.47 -12.65 -0.50
C LEU A 190 -3.58 -11.89 -1.47
N LEU A 191 -3.37 -12.39 -2.70
CA LEU A 191 -2.65 -11.67 -3.74
C LEU A 191 -3.33 -10.33 -4.06
N TYR A 192 -4.66 -10.32 -4.21
CA TYR A 192 -5.48 -9.12 -4.38
C TYR A 192 -5.30 -8.16 -3.20
N TYR A 193 -5.43 -8.66 -1.98
CA TYR A 193 -5.25 -7.88 -0.76
C TYR A 193 -3.88 -7.18 -0.70
N TYR A 194 -2.78 -7.90 -0.93
CA TYR A 194 -1.44 -7.31 -0.85
C TYR A 194 -1.19 -6.29 -1.97
N ARG A 195 -1.74 -6.50 -3.17
CA ARG A 195 -1.56 -5.54 -4.27
C ARG A 195 -2.28 -4.22 -4.01
N ASN A 196 -3.37 -4.22 -3.25
CA ASN A 196 -4.18 -3.02 -3.02
C ASN A 196 -3.38 -1.91 -2.33
N ARG A 197 -2.28 -2.26 -1.66
CA ARG A 197 -1.39 -1.26 -1.06
C ARG A 197 -0.67 -0.39 -2.11
N LEU A 198 -0.62 -0.81 -3.37
CA LEU A 198 -0.07 -0.05 -4.50
C LEU A 198 -1.14 0.41 -5.50
N TRP A 199 -2.42 0.15 -5.21
CA TRP A 199 -3.53 0.70 -5.98
C TRP A 199 -3.65 2.21 -5.74
N GLY A 200 -4.10 2.97 -6.74
CA GLY A 200 -4.26 4.43 -6.65
C GLY A 200 -3.01 5.28 -6.97
N TYR A 201 -1.83 4.66 -7.14
CA TYR A 201 -0.59 5.38 -7.49
C TYR A 201 -0.41 5.63 -9.00
N GLY A 202 -1.34 5.16 -9.85
CA GLY A 202 -1.22 5.27 -11.30
C GLY A 202 -0.13 4.37 -11.90
N LEU A 203 0.19 3.26 -11.24
CA LEU A 203 1.11 2.26 -11.77
C LEU A 203 0.48 1.54 -12.97
N PRO A 204 1.26 1.08 -13.97
CA PRO A 204 0.73 0.29 -15.08
C PRO A 204 -0.11 -0.90 -14.58
N GLY A 205 -1.27 -1.13 -15.21
CA GLY A 205 -2.20 -2.19 -14.80
C GLY A 205 -3.09 -1.85 -13.60
N SER A 206 -3.22 -0.57 -13.24
CA SER A 206 -4.15 -0.09 -12.21
C SER A 206 -5.62 0.01 -12.65
N GLU A 207 -5.91 -0.34 -13.90
CA GLU A 207 -7.26 -0.35 -14.46
C GLU A 207 -7.99 -1.63 -14.03
N ASP A 208 -9.06 -1.50 -13.23
CA ASP A 208 -9.94 -2.62 -12.86
C ASP A 208 -11.11 -2.79 -13.85
#